data_AF-A0A0M9DW86-F1
#
_entry.id   AF-A0A0M9DW86-F1
#
_cell.length_a   1.000
_cell.length_b   1.000
_cell.length_c   1.000
_cell.angle_alpha   90.00
_cell.angle_beta   90.00
_cell.angle_gamma   90.00
#
_symmetry.space_group_name_H-M   'P 1'
#
loop_
_entity.id
_entity.type
_entity.pdbx_description
1 polymer ?
#
loop_
_entity_poly.entity_id
_entity_poly.type
_entity_poly.pdbx_seq_one_letter_code
_entity_poly.pdbx_strand_id
1 'polypeptide(L)'
;MIALYWYGVMIFIFLFNCFNIVSAVDINSSGSPHPHGITSSDPSTLISYAENHYEINGGIQKNGNLFHSFGQFNIHSQESAVFNDAGIVNTIGRITGQDY
;
A
#
# COMPACT_ATOMS: atom_id res chain seq x y z
N MET A 1 -25.42 45.01 -1.60
CA MET A 1 -24.49 44.66 -0.50
C MET A 1 -24.61 43.18 -0.09
N ILE A 2 -25.81 42.64 0.13
CA ILE A 2 -26.02 41.22 0.54
C ILE A 2 -25.49 40.18 -0.47
N ALA A 3 -25.71 40.38 -1.78
CA ALA A 3 -25.25 39.42 -2.80
C ALA A 3 -23.71 39.29 -2.85
N LEU A 4 -22.99 40.39 -2.64
CA LEU A 4 -21.52 40.41 -2.63
C LEU A 4 -20.95 39.62 -1.44
N TYR A 5 -21.64 39.65 -0.30
CA TYR A 5 -21.30 38.86 0.88
C TYR A 5 -21.44 37.35 0.60
N TRP A 6 -22.54 36.92 -0.02
CA TRP A 6 -22.75 35.51 -0.37
C TRP A 6 -21.72 34.99 -1.38
N TYR A 7 -21.34 35.79 -2.38
CA TYR A 7 -20.24 35.44 -3.29
C TYR A 7 -18.91 35.26 -2.55
N GLY A 8 -18.60 36.16 -1.60
CA GLY A 8 -17.41 36.04 -0.77
C GLY A 8 -17.40 34.76 0.08
N VAL A 9 -18.53 34.42 0.70
CA VAL A 9 -18.68 33.19 1.50
C VAL A 9 -18.53 31.94 0.63
N MET A 10 -19.14 31.89 -0.56
CA MET A 10 -19.02 30.74 -1.47
C MET A 10 -17.59 30.55 -1.99
N ILE A 11 -16.88 31.63 -2.31
CA ILE A 11 -15.46 31.57 -2.71
C ILE A 11 -14.60 31.08 -1.55
N PHE A 12 -14.85 31.57 -0.33
CA PHE A 12 -14.10 31.14 0.86
C PHE A 12 -14.31 29.65 1.15
N ILE A 13 -15.55 29.15 1.06
CA ILE A 13 -15.87 27.73 1.22
C ILE A 13 -15.20 26.90 0.11
N PHE A 14 -15.25 27.35 -1.14
CA PHE A 14 -14.60 26.66 -2.26
C PHE A 14 -13.09 26.56 -2.07
N LEU A 15 -12.42 27.66 -1.72
CA LEU A 15 -10.98 27.68 -1.45
C LEU A 15 -10.62 26.78 -0.25
N PHE A 16 -11.37 26.87 0.85
CA PHE A 16 -11.13 26.03 2.03
C PHE A 16 -11.24 24.54 1.69
N ASN A 17 -12.20 24.13 0.86
CA ASN A 17 -12.34 22.73 0.44
C ASN A 17 -11.26 22.30 -0.57
N CYS A 18 -10.81 23.19 -1.46
CA CYS A 18 -9.74 22.86 -2.42
C CYS A 18 -8.36 22.68 -1.75
N PHE A 19 -8.09 23.33 -0.62
CA PHE A 19 -6.81 23.20 0.09
C PHE A 19 -6.74 22.00 1.04
N ASN A 20 -7.87 21.35 1.35
CA ASN A 20 -7.90 20.14 2.18
C ASN A 20 -7.80 18.86 1.32
N ILE A 21 -6.78 18.78 0.46
CA ILE A 21 -6.37 17.49 -0.10
C ILE A 21 -5.60 16.78 1.01
N VAL A 22 -6.28 15.94 1.77
CA VAL A 22 -5.66 15.05 2.75
C VAL A 22 -4.90 13.98 1.98
N SER A 23 -3.63 14.27 1.64
CA SER A 23 -2.70 13.21 1.27
C SER A 23 -2.28 12.50 2.56
N ALA A 24 -2.39 11.17 2.59
CA ALA A 24 -1.76 10.40 3.65
C ALA A 24 -0.24 10.60 3.54
N VAL A 25 0.36 11.20 4.58
CA VAL A 25 1.80 11.35 4.67
C VAL A 25 2.38 10.01 5.10
N ASP A 26 3.24 9.46 4.26
CA ASP A 26 3.88 8.18 4.49
C ASP A 26 5.15 8.34 5.34
N ILE A 27 4.96 8.31 6.66
CA ILE A 27 6.03 8.48 7.66
C ILE A 27 5.86 7.44 8.78
N ASN A 28 6.97 6.94 9.30
CA ASN A 28 6.99 6.03 10.45
C ASN A 28 6.90 6.79 11.78
N SER A 29 6.86 6.06 12.90
CA SER A 29 6.73 6.62 14.26
C SER A 29 7.88 7.56 14.68
N SER A 30 9.01 7.55 13.95
CA SER A 30 10.16 8.44 14.17
C SER A 30 10.13 9.71 13.31
N GLY A 31 9.15 9.85 12.41
CA GLY A 31 9.05 10.96 11.46
C GLY A 31 9.94 10.79 10.20
N SER A 32 10.58 9.64 10.03
CA SER A 32 11.28 9.27 8.79
C SER A 32 10.28 8.71 7.76
N PRO A 33 10.58 8.73 6.45
CA PRO A 33 9.79 8.02 5.45
C PRO A 33 9.55 6.56 5.85
N HIS A 34 8.35 6.02 5.63
CA HIS A 34 8.08 4.61 5.89
C HIS A 34 8.89 3.73 4.90
N PRO A 35 9.46 2.59 5.32
CA PRO A 35 10.24 1.74 4.44
C PRO A 35 9.41 1.25 3.26
N HIS A 36 9.98 1.25 2.05
CA HIS A 36 9.26 0.94 0.82
C HIS A 36 9.53 -0.45 0.25
N GLY A 37 8.48 -1.09 -0.28
CA GLY A 37 8.53 -2.30 -1.09
C GLY A 37 8.41 -3.62 -0.35
N ILE A 38 8.54 -4.71 -1.11
CA ILE A 38 8.35 -6.09 -0.65
C ILE A 38 9.62 -6.89 -0.89
N THR A 39 10.06 -7.64 0.12
CA THR A 39 11.21 -8.55 0.01
C THR A 39 10.85 -9.95 0.46
N SER A 40 11.48 -10.95 -0.15
CA SER A 40 11.28 -12.35 0.22
C SER A 40 12.21 -12.74 1.36
N SER A 41 11.70 -13.50 2.32
CA SER A 41 12.48 -14.16 3.38
C SER A 41 12.61 -15.67 3.18
N ASP A 42 11.96 -16.22 2.15
CA ASP A 42 12.01 -17.63 1.80
C ASP A 42 12.22 -17.79 0.29
N PRO A 43 13.20 -18.59 -0.17
CA PRO A 43 13.49 -18.74 -1.61
C PRO A 43 12.32 -19.19 -2.48
N SER A 44 11.29 -19.81 -1.91
CA SER A 44 10.08 -20.20 -2.62
C SER A 44 9.16 -19.03 -2.96
N THR A 45 9.18 -17.95 -2.17
CA THR A 45 8.39 -16.73 -2.43
C THR A 45 9.15 -15.87 -3.42
N LEU A 46 8.62 -15.76 -4.65
CA LEU A 46 9.24 -15.05 -5.75
C LEU A 46 8.53 -13.71 -5.93
N ILE A 47 9.31 -12.63 -5.99
CA ILE A 47 8.79 -11.26 -6.13
C ILE A 47 9.45 -10.63 -7.35
N SER A 48 8.64 -10.15 -8.28
CA SER A 48 9.04 -9.24 -9.36
C SER A 48 8.36 -7.90 -9.16
N TYR A 49 9.02 -6.82 -9.58
CA TYR A 49 8.47 -5.46 -9.50
C TYR A 49 8.58 -4.75 -10.85
N ALA A 50 7.46 -4.29 -11.38
CA ALA A 50 7.38 -3.53 -12.62
C ALA A 50 6.17 -2.58 -12.57
N GLU A 51 6.33 -1.35 -13.07
CA GLU A 51 5.23 -0.39 -13.23
C GLU A 51 4.39 -0.14 -11.96
N ASN A 52 5.01 -0.08 -10.78
CA ASN A 52 4.32 0.03 -9.47
C ASN A 52 3.48 -1.20 -9.08
N HIS A 53 3.70 -2.33 -9.74
CA HIS A 53 3.08 -3.61 -9.44
C HIS A 53 4.14 -4.60 -8.93
N TYR A 54 3.91 -5.14 -7.74
CA TYR A 54 4.60 -6.32 -7.23
C TYR A 54 3.84 -7.56 -7.69
N GLU A 55 4.50 -8.42 -8.45
CA GLU A 55 4.00 -9.75 -8.77
C GLU A 55 4.59 -10.75 -7.79
N ILE A 56 3.72 -11.45 -7.08
CA ILE A 56 4.08 -12.46 -6.08
C ILE A 56 3.70 -13.82 -6.64
N ASN A 57 4.70 -14.68 -6.78
CA ASN A 57 4.61 -16.00 -7.36
C ASN A 57 5.27 -17.04 -6.44
N GLY A 58 5.05 -18.33 -6.74
CA GLY A 58 5.67 -19.43 -5.99
C GLY A 58 4.99 -19.66 -4.65
N GLY A 59 5.78 -19.77 -3.58
CA GLY A 59 5.34 -20.09 -2.22
C GLY A 59 5.36 -21.58 -1.90
N ILE A 60 5.01 -21.90 -0.65
CA ILE A 60 4.96 -23.28 -0.15
C ILE A 60 3.50 -23.70 -0.02
N GLN A 61 3.08 -24.70 -0.77
CA GLN A 61 1.72 -25.22 -0.67
C GLN A 61 1.62 -26.31 0.40
N LYS A 62 0.63 -26.21 1.30
CA LYS A 62 0.32 -27.24 2.29
C LYS A 62 -1.17 -27.28 2.61
N ASN A 63 -1.77 -28.46 2.44
CA ASN A 63 -3.19 -28.72 2.73
C ASN A 63 -4.14 -27.71 2.05
N GLY A 64 -3.89 -27.36 0.79
CA GLY A 64 -4.72 -26.42 0.03
C GLY A 64 -4.47 -24.94 0.31
N ASN A 65 -3.56 -24.61 1.23
CA ASN A 65 -3.11 -23.24 1.48
C ASN A 65 -1.76 -23.00 0.80
N LEU A 66 -1.49 -21.76 0.41
CA LEU A 66 -0.21 -21.31 -0.11
C LEU A 66 0.39 -20.28 0.85
N PHE A 67 1.61 -20.54 1.28
CA PHE A 67 2.33 -19.71 2.24
C PHE A 67 3.43 -18.93 1.54
N HIS A 68 3.44 -17.62 1.76
CA HIS A 68 4.52 -16.72 1.34
C HIS A 68 5.19 -16.12 2.57
N SER A 69 6.52 -16.04 2.57
CA SER A 69 7.30 -15.47 3.68
C SER A 69 8.03 -14.23 3.21
N PHE A 70 7.74 -13.09 3.83
CA PHE A 70 8.28 -11.79 3.47
C PHE A 70 9.25 -11.30 4.54
N GLY A 71 10.38 -10.76 4.11
CA GLY A 71 11.26 -9.99 5.01
C GLY A 71 10.60 -8.66 5.35
N GLN A 72 10.02 -8.02 4.34
CA GLN A 72 9.32 -6.75 4.42
C GLN A 72 8.12 -6.79 3.47
N PHE A 73 7.03 -6.13 3.81
CA PHE A 73 5.84 -6.00 2.95
C PHE A 73 5.19 -4.63 3.15
N ASN A 74 5.64 -3.64 2.38
CA ASN A 74 5.10 -2.28 2.41
C ASN A 74 4.65 -1.87 1.01
N ILE A 75 3.46 -1.29 0.92
CA ILE A 75 2.85 -0.82 -0.33
C ILE A 75 2.55 0.66 -0.18
N HIS A 76 3.13 1.46 -1.05
CA HIS A 76 2.92 2.90 -1.08
C HIS A 76 1.73 3.30 -1.94
N SER A 77 1.38 4.58 -1.89
CA SER A 77 0.34 5.13 -2.76
C SER A 77 0.67 4.86 -4.23
N GLN A 78 -0.33 4.39 -4.98
CA GLN A 78 -0.23 3.98 -6.39
C GLN A 78 0.51 2.66 -6.64
N GLU A 79 1.01 1.99 -5.60
CA GLU A 79 1.57 0.65 -5.71
C GLU A 79 0.50 -0.42 -5.48
N SER A 80 0.76 -1.64 -5.93
CA SER A 80 -0.08 -2.79 -5.64
C SER A 80 0.73 -4.08 -5.58
N ALA A 81 0.19 -5.08 -4.87
CA ALA A 81 0.71 -6.44 -4.84
C ALA A 81 -0.32 -7.41 -5.40
N VAL A 82 0.09 -8.23 -6.36
CA VAL A 82 -0.73 -9.23 -7.04
C VAL A 82 -0.18 -10.61 -6.72
N PHE A 83 -1.00 -11.42 -6.06
CA PHE A 83 -0.69 -12.82 -5.76
C PHE A 83 -1.23 -13.71 -6.88
N ASN A 84 -0.35 -14.39 -7.62
CA ASN A 84 -0.71 -15.27 -8.73
C ASN A 84 -1.03 -16.70 -8.25
N ASP A 85 -1.95 -16.80 -7.28
CA ASP A 85 -2.21 -18.01 -6.50
C ASP A 85 -3.50 -18.72 -6.96
N ALA A 86 -3.69 -18.83 -8.29
CA ALA A 86 -4.91 -19.41 -8.84
C ALA A 86 -5.12 -20.87 -8.39
N GLY A 87 -6.35 -21.21 -7.97
CA GLY A 87 -6.71 -22.56 -7.51
C GLY A 87 -6.29 -22.90 -6.07
N ILE A 88 -5.75 -21.93 -5.33
CA ILE A 88 -5.45 -22.05 -3.90
C ILE A 88 -6.66 -21.66 -3.06
N VAL A 89 -6.90 -22.36 -1.94
CA VAL A 89 -8.01 -22.06 -1.03
C VAL A 89 -7.72 -20.83 -0.18
N ASN A 90 -6.50 -20.72 0.35
CA ASN A 90 -6.05 -19.55 1.10
C ASN A 90 -4.60 -19.21 0.77
N THR A 91 -4.34 -17.92 0.57
CA THR A 91 -3.00 -17.34 0.50
C THR A 91 -2.66 -16.71 1.85
N ILE A 92 -1.53 -17.11 2.44
CA ILE A 92 -1.12 -16.69 3.79
C ILE A 92 0.28 -16.07 3.71
N GLY A 93 0.36 -14.78 3.97
CA GLY A 93 1.62 -14.04 4.09
C GLY A 93 2.10 -13.98 5.54
N ARG A 94 3.39 -14.23 5.78
CA ARG A 94 4.06 -13.97 7.06
C ARG A 94 5.18 -12.96 6.85
N ILE A 95 5.18 -11.88 7.64
CA ILE A 95 6.26 -10.88 7.65
C ILE A 95 7.20 -11.22 8.81
N THR A 96 8.50 -11.36 8.55
CA THR A 96 9.51 -11.73 9.55
C THR A 96 10.44 -10.60 9.94
N GLY A 97 10.55 -9.55 9.13
CA GLY A 97 11.37 -8.38 9.44
C GLY A 97 10.67 -7.39 10.37
N GLN A 98 11.39 -6.33 10.71
CA GLN A 98 10.92 -5.27 11.61
C GLN A 98 10.49 -4.00 10.87
N ASP A 99 10.79 -3.91 9.57
CA ASP A 99 10.50 -2.77 8.70
C ASP A 99 9.12 -2.94 8.05
N TYR A 100 8.06 -3.04 8.86
CA TYR A 100 6.66 -3.15 8.41
C TYR A 100 5.88 -1.84 8.57
#